data_AF-A0A9X2GS70-F1
#
_entry.id   AF-A0A9X2GS70-F1
#
_cell.length_a   1.000
_cell.length_b   1.000
_cell.length_c   1.000
_cell.angle_alpha   90.00
_cell.angle_beta   90.00
_cell.angle_gamma   90.00
#
_symmetry.space_group_name_H-M   'P 1'
#
loop_
_entity.id
_entity.type
_entity.pdbx_description
1 polymer ?
#
loop_
_entity_poly.entity_id
_entity_poly.type
_entity_poly.pdbx_seq_one_letter_code
_entity_poly.pdbx_strand_id
1 'polypeptide(L)'
;MDGLQLAMWDPPAPPRRRRWVPRCEDCGRRIWSQAALRRRFGRLLGGRCHRKRARAARRLTIPMTIVVRDPGHIPGQLEIERESA
;
A
#
# COMPACT_ATOMS: atom_id res chain seq x y z
N MET A 1 62.16 -9.44 39.33
CA MET A 1 61.39 -10.34 38.45
C MET A 1 60.14 -9.58 38.07
N ASP A 2 60.25 -8.78 37.01
CA ASP A 2 59.20 -7.87 36.59
C ASP A 2 58.23 -8.60 35.66
N GLY A 3 57.05 -8.89 36.20
CA GLY A 3 55.96 -9.51 35.47
C GLY A 3 55.37 -8.52 34.47
N LEU A 4 55.79 -8.64 33.22
CA LEU A 4 55.15 -8.00 32.06
C LEU A 4 53.70 -8.49 31.95
N GLN A 5 52.77 -7.72 32.50
CA GLN A 5 51.34 -7.84 32.22
C GLN A 5 51.13 -7.50 30.74
N LEU A 6 51.01 -8.53 29.90
CA LEU A 6 50.45 -8.40 28.56
C LEU A 6 49.00 -7.93 28.71
N ALA A 7 48.78 -6.63 28.58
CA ALA A 7 47.46 -6.08 28.33
C ALA A 7 46.97 -6.62 26.99
N MET A 8 46.20 -7.70 27.04
CA MET A 8 45.46 -8.24 25.90
C MET A 8 44.57 -7.10 25.37
N TRP A 9 44.99 -6.49 24.26
CA TRP A 9 44.16 -5.54 23.56
C TRP A 9 43.00 -6.30 22.93
N ASP A 10 41.81 -6.21 23.54
CA ASP A 10 40.58 -6.68 22.93
C ASP A 10 40.15 -5.65 21.87
N PRO A 11 40.26 -5.95 20.56
CA PRO A 11 39.78 -5.04 19.55
C PRO A 11 38.26 -4.83 19.72
N PRO A 12 37.76 -3.59 19.52
CA PRO A 12 36.35 -3.30 19.64
C PRO A 12 35.55 -4.18 18.67
N ALA A 13 34.43 -4.73 19.14
CA ALA A 13 33.57 -5.61 18.35
C ALA A 13 33.25 -4.95 16.99
N PRO A 14 33.35 -5.69 15.87
CA PRO A 14 33.15 -5.12 14.55
C PRO A 14 31.74 -4.50 14.46
N PRO A 15 31.59 -3.35 13.76
CA PRO A 15 30.32 -2.69 13.65
C PRO A 15 29.29 -3.65 13.06
N ARG A 16 28.17 -3.86 13.78
CA ARG A 16 27.07 -4.71 13.31
C ARG A 16 26.65 -4.23 11.92
N ARG A 17 26.90 -5.03 10.88
CA ARG A 17 26.51 -4.73 9.50
C ARG A 17 25.04 -4.32 9.51
N ARG A 18 24.73 -3.08 9.13
CA ARG A 18 23.33 -2.63 8.99
C ARG A 18 22.69 -3.53 7.95
N ARG A 19 21.88 -4.48 8.39
CA ARG A 19 21.17 -5.40 7.49
C ARG A 19 20.33 -4.54 6.56
N TRP A 20 20.59 -4.63 5.25
CA TRP A 20 19.76 -3.95 4.27
C TRP A 20 18.33 -4.46 4.42
N VAL A 21 17.37 -3.53 4.56
CA VAL A 21 15.95 -3.87 4.74
C VAL A 21 15.19 -3.39 3.49
N PRO A 22 14.53 -4.29 2.76
CA PRO A 22 13.70 -3.92 1.61
C PRO A 22 12.58 -2.97 2.04
N ARG A 23 12.26 -2.01 1.16
CA ARG A 23 11.25 -0.98 1.39
C ARG A 23 10.15 -1.05 0.34
N CYS A 24 8.94 -0.70 0.75
CA CYS A 24 7.80 -0.57 -0.15
C CYS A 24 8.00 0.60 -1.10
N GLU A 25 7.87 0.38 -2.40
CA GLU A 25 8.01 1.43 -3.43
C GLU A 25 6.88 2.47 -3.38
N ASP A 26 5.71 2.13 -2.79
CA ASP A 26 4.58 3.07 -2.69
C ASP A 26 4.69 4.01 -1.47
N CYS A 27 5.18 3.52 -0.34
CA CYS A 27 5.10 4.27 0.93
C CYS A 27 6.43 4.36 1.69
N GLY A 28 7.52 3.82 1.16
CA GLY A 28 8.87 3.88 1.74
C GLY A 28 9.06 3.10 3.05
N ARG A 29 7.99 2.51 3.61
CA ARG A 29 8.06 1.73 4.85
C ARG A 29 8.79 0.41 4.63
N ARG A 30 9.50 -0.04 5.67
CA ARG A 30 10.22 -1.32 5.70
C ARG A 30 9.25 -2.50 5.51
N ILE A 31 9.68 -3.47 4.70
CA ILE A 31 8.96 -4.75 4.50
C ILE A 31 9.60 -5.79 5.41
N TRP A 32 8.85 -6.22 6.42
CA TRP A 32 9.33 -7.19 7.40
C TRP A 32 8.97 -8.64 7.05
N SER A 33 7.95 -8.85 6.22
CA SER A 33 7.48 -10.21 5.89
C SER A 33 8.07 -10.71 4.57
N GLN A 34 8.61 -11.93 4.59
CA GLN A 34 9.18 -12.58 3.41
C GLN A 34 8.14 -12.76 2.29
N ALA A 35 6.88 -13.07 2.64
CA ALA A 35 5.77 -13.18 1.68
C ALA A 35 5.45 -11.87 0.94
N ALA A 36 5.86 -10.71 1.47
CA ALA A 36 5.71 -9.40 0.84
C ALA A 36 6.93 -8.98 0.00
N LEU A 37 8.00 -9.79 -0.05
CA LEU A 37 9.18 -9.51 -0.88
C LEU A 37 8.99 -9.87 -2.36
N ARG A 38 7.85 -10.44 -2.73
CA ARG A 38 7.51 -10.70 -4.12
C ARG A 38 7.07 -9.39 -4.79
N ARG A 39 7.54 -9.14 -6.00
CA ARG A 39 7.02 -8.05 -6.83
C ARG A 39 5.57 -8.34 -7.21
N ARG A 40 4.69 -7.35 -7.05
CA ARG A 40 3.26 -7.43 -7.36
C ARG A 40 2.89 -6.18 -8.13
N PHE A 41 2.15 -6.32 -9.23
CA PHE A 41 1.92 -5.21 -10.17
C PHE A 41 3.25 -4.58 -10.66
N GLY A 42 4.28 -5.41 -10.87
CA GLY A 42 5.62 -4.97 -11.28
C GLY A 42 6.48 -4.28 -10.21
N ARG A 43 5.95 -4.05 -9.00
CA ARG A 43 6.58 -3.25 -7.94
C ARG A 43 6.81 -4.03 -6.65
N LEU A 44 7.83 -3.67 -5.88
CA LEU A 44 8.03 -4.21 -4.53
C LEU A 44 7.11 -3.51 -3.52
N LEU A 45 6.06 -4.21 -3.07
CA LEU A 45 5.02 -3.62 -2.24
C LEU A 45 4.85 -4.32 -0.91
N GLY A 46 4.78 -3.53 0.16
CA GLY A 46 4.32 -4.02 1.46
C GLY A 46 2.85 -4.45 1.42
N GLY A 47 2.45 -5.33 2.34
CA GLY A 47 1.11 -5.96 2.33
C GLY A 47 -0.07 -4.96 2.30
N ARG A 48 0.03 -3.81 2.98
CA ARG A 48 -1.02 -2.78 2.97
C ARG A 48 -1.19 -2.14 1.59
N CYS A 49 -0.09 -1.69 0.97
CA CYS A 49 -0.10 -1.07 -0.35
C CYS A 49 -0.55 -2.05 -1.44
N HIS A 50 -0.09 -3.31 -1.35
CA HIS A 50 -0.58 -4.37 -2.22
C HIS A 50 -2.11 -4.55 -2.12
N ARG A 51 -2.67 -4.66 -0.91
CA ARG A 51 -4.14 -4.79 -0.73
C ARG A 51 -4.91 -3.59 -1.28
N LYS A 52 -4.39 -2.37 -1.08
CA LYS A 52 -5.00 -1.15 -1.62
C LYS A 52 -5.06 -1.21 -3.15
N ARG A 53 -3.95 -1.52 -3.82
CA ARG A 53 -3.91 -1.65 -5.28
C ARG A 53 -4.77 -2.79 -5.79
N ALA A 54 -4.73 -3.96 -5.15
CA ALA A 54 -5.57 -5.10 -5.53
C ALA A 54 -7.08 -4.76 -5.46
N ARG A 55 -7.50 -4.02 -4.42
CA ARG A 55 -8.88 -3.54 -4.31
C ARG A 55 -9.24 -2.54 -5.41
N ALA A 56 -8.33 -1.61 -5.74
CA ALA A 56 -8.54 -0.65 -6.81
C ALA A 56 -8.63 -1.34 -8.19
N ALA A 57 -7.71 -2.26 -8.48
CA ALA A 57 -7.72 -3.05 -9.72
C ALA A 57 -9.03 -3.82 -9.87
N ARG A 58 -9.52 -4.46 -8.79
CA ARG A 58 -10.82 -5.14 -8.79
C ARG A 58 -12.00 -4.21 -9.08
N ARG A 59 -11.96 -2.95 -8.62
CA ARG A 59 -13.01 -1.97 -8.92
C ARG A 59 -13.01 -1.58 -10.39
N LEU A 60 -11.83 -1.41 -10.98
CA LEU A 60 -11.70 -1.09 -12.41
C LEU A 60 -12.13 -2.25 -13.31
N THR A 61 -12.03 -3.49 -12.83
CA THR A 61 -12.50 -4.67 -13.58
C THR A 61 -14.01 -4.92 -13.46
N ILE A 62 -14.73 -4.20 -12.57
CA ILE A 62 -16.18 -4.32 -12.48
C ILE A 62 -16.79 -3.39 -13.53
N PRO A 63 -17.62 -3.89 -14.46
CA PRO A 63 -18.33 -3.02 -15.39
C PRO A 63 -19.24 -2.07 -14.59
N MET A 64 -18.96 -0.77 -14.68
CA MET A 64 -19.81 0.26 -14.08
C MET A 64 -20.90 0.62 -15.10
N THR A 65 -22.12 0.14 -14.89
CA THR A 65 -23.28 0.60 -15.64
C THR A 65 -23.68 1.97 -15.11
N ILE A 66 -23.30 3.03 -15.84
CA ILE A 66 -23.80 4.38 -15.58
C ILE A 66 -25.18 4.46 -16.22
N VAL A 67 -26.23 4.49 -15.40
CA VAL A 67 -27.60 4.72 -15.88
C VAL A 67 -27.75 6.22 -16.11
N VAL A 68 -27.66 6.64 -17.37
CA VAL A 68 -28.05 7.99 -17.78
C VAL A 68 -29.57 7.98 -17.90
N ARG A 69 -30.25 8.81 -17.11
CA ARG A 69 -31.70 8.99 -17.17
C ARG A 69 -32.02 10.14 -18.10
N ASP A 70 -33.14 10.04 -18.81
CA ASP A 70 -33.63 11.14 -19.62
C ASP A 70 -33.89 12.39 -18.75
N PRO A 71 -33.50 13.58 -19.22
CA PRO A 71 -33.74 14.82 -18.48
C PRO A 71 -35.25 15.02 -18.29
N GLY A 72 -35.67 15.25 -17.03
CA GLY A 72 -37.06 15.51 -16.67
C GLY A 72 -37.78 14.35 -15.98
N HIS A 73 -37.21 13.15 -15.92
CA HIS A 73 -37.82 12.02 -15.22
C HIS A 73 -37.15 11.76 -13.86
N ILE A 74 -37.70 12.37 -12.81
CA ILE A 74 -37.32 12.07 -11.42
C ILE A 74 -38.33 11.07 -10.86
N PRO A 75 -37.91 9.86 -10.43
CA PRO A 75 -38.82 8.88 -9.85
C PRO A 75 -39.54 9.45 -8.62
N GLY A 76 -40.88 9.39 -8.62
CA GLY A 76 -41.71 9.93 -7.53
C GLY A 76 -42.09 11.40 -7.69
N GLN A 77 -41.75 12.05 -8.80
CA GLN A 77 -42.24 13.40 -9.10
C GLN A 77 -43.73 13.33 -9.48
N LEU A 78 -44.59 13.95 -8.67
CA LEU A 78 -46.00 14.12 -8.98
C LEU A 78 -46.13 15.13 -10.14
N GLU A 79 -46.77 14.71 -11.22
CA GLU A 79 -47.16 15.61 -12.30
C GLU A 79 -48.28 16.50 -11.77
N ILE A 80 -48.01 17.80 -11.67
CA ILE A 80 -49.05 18.78 -11.32
C ILE A 80 -49.88 18.98 -12.58
N GLU A 81 -51.07 18.38 -12.63
CA GLU A 81 -52.06 18.68 -13.66
C GLU A 81 -52.36 20.18 -13.59
N ARG A 82 -51.95 20.93 -14.62
CA ARG A 82 -52.32 22.33 -14.77
C ARG A 82 -53.76 22.34 -15.25
N GLU A 83 -54.71 22.61 -14.34
CA GLU A 83 -56.05 23.05 -14.71
C GLU A 83 -55.91 24.21 -15.69
N SER A 84 -56.34 23.97 -16.93
CA SER A 84 -56.34 24.96 -17.99
C SER A 84 -57.51 25.91 -17.71
N ALA A 85 -57.18 27.16 -17.40
CA ALA A 85 -58.13 28.26 -17.30
C ALA A 85 -58.60 28.72 -18.68
#